data_AF-A0A8T4WT56-F1
#
_entry.id   AF-A0A8T4WT56-F1
#
_cell.length_a   1.000
_cell.length_b   1.000
_cell.length_c   1.000
_cell.angle_alpha   90.00
_cell.angle_beta   90.00
_cell.angle_gamma   90.00
#
_symmetry.space_group_name_H-M   'P 1'
#
loop_
_entity.id
_entity.type
_entity.pdbx_description
1 polymer ?
#
loop_
_entity_poly.entity_id
_entity_poly.type
_entity_poly.pdbx_seq_one_letter_code
_entity_poly.pdbx_strand_id
1 'polypeptide(L)'
;MKKIGLLPCSGACNVGTLSNKAVINTLEDKNDTDFVCALGLPLGIEGIIKRGKESDDYIAVNGCKVKCASKALSSADIDFDKEVIITENFEMDKSGNLKSEENLNRIETHLKSLVDELRE
;
A
#
# COMPACT_ATOMS: atom_id res chain seq x y z
N MET A 1 -0.09 -9.86 -18.70
CA MET A 1 0.28 -8.52 -18.24
C MET A 1 0.49 -8.64 -16.75
N LYS A 2 1.61 -8.16 -16.23
CA LYS A 2 1.99 -8.33 -14.83
C LYS A 2 1.00 -7.56 -13.94
N LYS A 3 0.54 -8.17 -12.86
CA LYS A 3 -0.45 -7.59 -11.94
C LYS A 3 0.22 -7.20 -10.63
N ILE A 4 0.06 -5.95 -10.20
CA ILE A 4 0.78 -5.42 -9.03
C ILE A 4 -0.16 -5.29 -7.83
N GLY A 5 0.15 -6.00 -6.75
CA GLY A 5 -0.61 -5.97 -5.50
C GLY A 5 -0.22 -4.77 -4.64
N LEU A 6 -1.18 -3.89 -4.34
CA LEU A 6 -0.99 -2.72 -3.50
C LEU A 6 -1.61 -2.98 -2.13
N LEU A 7 -0.79 -2.94 -1.07
CA LEU A 7 -1.24 -3.15 0.29
C LEU A 7 -1.05 -1.87 1.11
N PRO A 8 -2.12 -1.10 1.41
CA PRO A 8 -2.01 0.08 2.24
C PRO A 8 -2.02 -0.25 3.73
N CYS A 9 -1.38 0.60 4.51
CA CYS A 9 -1.62 0.71 5.94
C CYS A 9 -2.94 1.45 6.18
N SER A 10 -3.67 1.08 7.25
CA SER A 10 -4.99 1.65 7.58
C SER A 10 -5.04 2.19 9.01
N GLY A 11 -4.03 2.97 9.41
CA GLY A 11 -3.97 3.58 10.74
C GLY A 11 -4.85 4.83 10.88
N ALA A 12 -5.44 5.06 12.06
CA ALA A 12 -6.20 6.26 12.40
C ALA A 12 -5.28 7.49 12.62
N CYS A 13 -4.60 7.93 11.57
CA CYS A 13 -3.74 9.11 11.52
C CYS A 13 -3.65 9.64 10.08
N ASN A 14 -3.16 10.88 9.88
CA ASN A 14 -3.01 11.48 8.55
C ASN A 14 -2.34 10.53 7.54
N VAL A 15 -1.14 10.03 7.83
CA VAL A 15 -0.36 9.17 6.92
C VAL A 15 -0.99 7.78 6.72
N GLY A 16 -1.77 7.29 7.68
CA GLY A 16 -2.54 6.06 7.53
C GLY A 16 -3.71 6.24 6.57
N THR A 17 -4.46 7.34 6.70
CA THR A 17 -5.55 7.67 5.76
C THR A 17 -5.02 7.98 4.37
N LEU A 18 -3.89 8.71 4.26
CA LEU A 18 -3.23 9.03 2.99
C LEU A 18 -2.74 7.76 2.28
N SER A 19 -2.15 6.80 3.00
CA SER A 19 -1.75 5.51 2.44
C SER A 19 -2.91 4.79 1.77
N ASN A 20 -4.05 4.70 2.45
CA ASN A 20 -5.23 4.03 1.91
C ASN A 20 -5.84 4.81 0.73
N LYS A 21 -5.95 6.14 0.82
CA LYS A 21 -6.45 6.98 -0.27
C LYS A 21 -5.59 6.86 -1.53
N ALA A 22 -4.27 6.97 -1.39
CA ALA A 22 -3.34 6.90 -2.52
C ALA A 22 -3.41 5.54 -3.24
N VAL A 23 -3.57 4.44 -2.49
CA VAL A 23 -3.77 3.11 -3.10
C VAL A 23 -5.10 3.04 -3.84
N ILE A 24 -6.22 3.49 -3.25
CA ILE A 24 -7.53 3.48 -3.93
C ILE A 24 -7.49 4.29 -5.23
N ASN A 25 -6.96 5.52 -5.17
CA ASN A 25 -6.88 6.37 -6.35
C ASN A 25 -5.96 5.77 -7.43
N THR A 26 -4.88 5.07 -7.03
CA THR A 26 -4.02 4.37 -7.98
C THR A 26 -4.73 3.19 -8.64
N LEU A 27 -5.56 2.45 -7.91
CA LEU A 27 -6.36 1.35 -8.44
C LEU A 27 -7.40 1.82 -9.47
N GLU A 28 -8.00 2.99 -9.26
CA GLU A 28 -8.93 3.59 -10.22
C GLU A 28 -8.22 4.01 -11.52
N ASP A 29 -6.96 4.45 -11.42
CA ASP A 29 -6.18 4.93 -12.55
C ASP A 29 -5.41 3.82 -13.30
N LYS A 30 -5.08 2.71 -12.63
CA LYS A 30 -4.23 1.62 -13.15
C LYS A 30 -4.99 0.29 -13.14
N ASN A 31 -5.40 -0.16 -14.33
CA ASN A 31 -6.21 -1.38 -14.51
C ASN A 31 -5.47 -2.71 -14.23
N ASP A 32 -4.18 -2.64 -13.96
CA ASP A 32 -3.26 -3.75 -13.71
C ASP A 32 -2.79 -3.82 -12.24
N THR A 33 -3.53 -3.18 -11.35
CA THR A 33 -3.26 -3.18 -9.91
C THR A 33 -4.38 -3.88 -9.14
N ASP A 34 -4.04 -4.49 -8.00
CA ASP A 34 -4.99 -5.10 -7.07
C ASP A 34 -4.90 -4.48 -5.69
N PHE A 35 -6.04 -4.41 -5.01
CA PHE A 35 -6.06 -4.12 -3.58
C PHE A 35 -5.78 -5.39 -2.78
N VAL A 36 -4.75 -5.35 -1.94
CA VAL A 36 -4.48 -6.43 -1.00
C VAL A 36 -4.93 -5.99 0.40
N CYS A 37 -5.67 -6.85 1.11
CA CYS A 37 -6.24 -6.49 2.41
C CYS A 37 -5.24 -6.68 3.56
N ALA A 38 -4.75 -5.58 4.12
CA ALA A 38 -3.79 -5.58 5.23
C ALA A 38 -4.29 -6.27 6.52
N LEU A 39 -5.60 -6.28 6.78
CA LEU A 39 -6.16 -6.92 7.97
C LEU A 39 -6.42 -8.42 7.77
N GLY A 40 -6.87 -8.82 6.58
CA GLY A 40 -7.29 -10.20 6.35
C GLY A 40 -6.14 -11.20 6.23
N LEU A 41 -4.96 -10.74 5.80
CA LEU A 41 -3.74 -11.56 5.75
C LEU A 41 -3.34 -12.09 7.14
N PRO A 42 -3.05 -11.25 8.16
CA PRO A 42 -2.64 -11.73 9.48
C PRO A 42 -3.73 -12.49 10.23
N LEU A 43 -5.01 -12.32 9.85
CA LEU A 43 -6.13 -13.08 10.42
C LEU A 43 -6.27 -14.49 9.84
N GLY A 44 -5.47 -14.89 8.85
CA GLY A 44 -5.57 -16.23 8.29
C GLY A 44 -6.81 -16.45 7.44
N ILE A 45 -7.46 -15.39 6.94
CA ILE A 45 -8.72 -15.53 6.18
C ILE A 45 -8.39 -16.13 4.82
N GLU A 46 -8.65 -17.43 4.64
CA GLU A 46 -8.22 -18.22 3.46
C GLU A 46 -8.53 -17.54 2.12
N GLY A 47 -9.76 -17.05 1.94
CA GLY A 47 -10.18 -16.38 0.71
C GLY A 47 -9.46 -15.04 0.46
N ILE A 48 -9.02 -14.35 1.51
CA ILE A 48 -8.22 -13.13 1.40
C ILE A 48 -6.76 -13.47 1.10
N ILE A 49 -6.18 -14.48 1.77
CA ILE A 49 -4.81 -14.93 1.51
C ILE A 49 -4.69 -15.41 0.07
N LYS A 50 -5.63 -16.25 -0.39
CA LYS A 50 -5.62 -16.75 -1.76
C LYS A 50 -5.60 -15.61 -2.77
N ARG A 51 -6.54 -14.66 -2.65
CA ARG A 51 -6.59 -13.47 -3.54
C ARG A 51 -5.36 -12.59 -3.41
N GLY A 52 -4.86 -12.41 -2.18
CA GLY A 52 -3.67 -11.62 -1.91
C GLY A 52 -2.39 -12.23 -2.47
N LYS A 53 -2.40 -13.49 -2.93
CA LYS A 53 -1.28 -14.16 -3.61
C LYS A 53 -1.42 -14.19 -5.14
N GLU A 54 -2.47 -13.60 -5.69
CA GLU A 54 -2.74 -13.63 -7.15
C GLU A 54 -1.94 -12.57 -7.93
N SER A 55 -1.34 -11.59 -7.25
CA SER A 55 -0.49 -10.58 -7.88
C SER A 55 0.93 -11.12 -8.11
N ASP A 56 1.58 -10.62 -9.15
CA ASP A 56 2.94 -11.04 -9.55
C ASP A 56 4.02 -10.33 -8.73
N ASP A 57 3.80 -9.05 -8.39
CA ASP A 57 4.65 -8.26 -7.48
C ASP A 57 3.78 -7.53 -6.45
N TYR A 58 4.43 -7.01 -5.41
CA TYR A 58 3.76 -6.30 -4.33
C TYR A 58 4.44 -5.00 -3.95
N ILE A 59 3.63 -3.97 -3.68
CA ILE A 59 4.06 -2.72 -3.07
C ILE A 59 3.43 -2.60 -1.68
N ALA A 60 4.28 -2.60 -0.66
CA ALA A 60 3.87 -2.31 0.71
C ALA A 60 3.80 -0.79 0.92
N VAL A 61 2.60 -0.24 1.08
CA VAL A 61 2.38 1.20 1.30
C VAL A 61 2.14 1.46 2.76
N ASN A 62 3.14 1.99 3.47
CA ASN A 62 3.09 2.25 4.89
C ASN A 62 2.92 3.74 5.18
N GLY A 63 2.07 4.06 6.16
CA GLY A 63 1.99 5.42 6.67
C GLY A 63 3.23 5.84 7.45
N CYS A 64 3.82 4.95 8.24
CA CYS A 64 4.96 5.27 9.12
C CYS A 64 5.85 4.05 9.38
N LYS A 65 6.97 4.26 10.08
CA LYS A 65 7.99 3.25 10.45
C LYS A 65 7.50 2.01 11.21
N VAL A 66 6.23 1.97 11.63
CA VAL A 66 5.64 0.75 12.20
C VAL A 66 5.56 -0.37 11.16
N LYS A 67 5.50 -0.01 9.86
CA LYS A 67 5.51 -0.95 8.72
C LYS A 67 4.38 -1.99 8.76
N CYS A 68 3.15 -1.53 9.05
CA CYS A 68 2.00 -2.44 9.19
C CYS A 68 1.71 -3.24 7.92
N ALA A 69 1.82 -2.60 6.75
CA ALA A 69 1.56 -3.24 5.46
C ALA A 69 2.60 -4.34 5.19
N SER A 70 3.89 -4.00 5.33
CA SER A 70 5.00 -4.94 5.16
C SER A 70 4.84 -6.16 6.08
N LYS A 71 4.53 -5.94 7.36
CA LYS A 71 4.30 -7.01 8.33
C LYS A 71 3.09 -7.88 7.99
N ALA A 72 2.02 -7.29 7.44
CA ALA A 72 0.85 -8.02 7.02
C ALA A 72 1.16 -8.94 5.83
N LEU A 73 1.91 -8.47 4.83
CA LEU A 73 2.38 -9.31 3.72
C LEU A 73 3.24 -10.47 4.23
N SER A 74 4.23 -10.19 5.08
CA SER A 74 5.08 -11.23 5.67
C SER A 74 4.31 -12.26 6.49
N SER A 75 3.21 -11.87 7.15
CA SER A 75 2.38 -12.82 7.92
C SER A 75 1.68 -13.88 7.08
N ALA A 76 1.59 -13.66 5.76
CA ALA A 76 1.01 -14.58 4.80
C ALA A 76 2.06 -15.18 3.85
N ASP A 77 3.35 -15.06 4.16
CA ASP A 77 4.46 -15.48 3.30
C ASP A 77 4.39 -14.84 1.91
N ILE A 78 4.12 -13.53 1.87
CA ILE A 78 4.16 -12.72 0.66
C ILE A 78 5.33 -11.75 0.80
N ASP A 79 6.31 -11.87 -0.10
CA ASP A 79 7.39 -10.88 -0.23
C ASP A 79 6.90 -9.66 -1.00
N PHE A 80 7.51 -8.50 -0.74
CA PHE A 80 7.22 -7.27 -1.47
C PHE A 80 8.45 -6.74 -2.20
N ASP A 81 8.21 -6.22 -3.38
CA ASP A 81 9.23 -5.76 -4.32
C ASP A 81 9.59 -4.29 -4.09
N LYS A 82 8.62 -3.51 -3.59
CA LYS A 82 8.80 -2.11 -3.21
C LYS A 82 8.15 -1.81 -1.86
N GLU A 83 8.76 -0.91 -1.11
CA GLU A 83 8.23 -0.39 0.14
C GLU A 83 8.16 1.14 0.09
N VAL A 84 7.00 1.68 0.44
CA VAL A 84 6.80 3.11 0.67
C VAL A 84 6.53 3.31 2.15
N ILE A 85 7.19 4.28 2.77
CA ILE A 85 6.97 4.74 4.13
C ILE A 85 6.72 6.25 4.06
N ILE A 86 5.46 6.67 4.11
CA ILE A 86 5.05 8.05 3.80
C ILE A 86 5.80 9.08 4.65
N THR A 87 5.96 8.84 5.95
CA THR A 87 6.72 9.76 6.82
C THR A 87 8.17 9.95 6.39
N GLU A 88 8.79 8.92 5.80
CA GLU A 88 10.21 8.95 5.40
C GLU A 88 10.38 9.43 3.96
N ASN A 89 9.58 8.92 3.02
CA ASN A 89 9.70 9.27 1.60
C ASN A 89 9.21 10.69 1.27
N PHE A 90 8.32 11.26 2.09
CA PHE A 90 7.72 12.58 1.83
C PHE A 90 7.97 13.59 2.95
N GLU A 91 8.85 13.26 3.90
CA GLU A 91 9.24 14.15 5.02
C GLU A 91 8.03 14.67 5.80
N MET A 92 7.07 13.78 6.07
CA MET A 92 5.81 14.11 6.73
C MET A 92 5.80 13.63 8.18
N ASP A 93 5.22 14.44 9.07
CA ASP A 93 4.96 14.03 10.44
C ASP A 93 3.63 13.31 10.60
N LYS A 94 3.62 12.27 11.44
CA LYS A 94 2.39 11.60 11.85
C LYS A 94 1.58 12.52 12.76
N SER A 95 0.34 12.78 12.40
CA SER A 95 -0.61 13.60 13.16
C SER A 95 -1.99 12.96 13.25
N GLY A 96 -2.82 13.46 14.16
CA GLY A 96 -4.22 13.05 14.31
C GLY A 96 -5.17 13.64 13.26
N ASN A 97 -4.68 14.40 12.29
CA ASN A 97 -5.53 15.00 11.26
C ASN A 97 -5.94 13.96 10.19
N LEU A 98 -7.01 13.22 10.47
CA LEU A 98 -7.53 12.17 9.58
C LEU A 98 -8.02 12.68 8.22
N LYS A 99 -8.24 13.98 8.08
CA LYS A 99 -8.73 14.60 6.83
C LYS A 99 -7.61 15.26 6.03
N SER A 100 -6.35 15.13 6.45
CA SER A 100 -5.23 15.70 5.69
C SER A 100 -5.17 15.11 4.29
N GLU A 101 -4.95 15.98 3.30
CA GLU A 101 -4.64 15.65 1.91
C GLU A 101 -3.26 16.17 1.51
N GLU A 102 -2.47 16.57 2.52
CA GLU A 102 -1.11 17.03 2.33
C GLU A 102 -0.29 15.98 1.59
N ASN A 103 0.38 16.40 0.51
CA ASN A 103 1.21 15.57 -0.36
C ASN A 103 0.50 14.38 -1.03
N LEU A 104 -0.84 14.25 -0.98
CA LEU A 104 -1.55 13.12 -1.57
C LEU A 104 -1.18 12.91 -3.06
N ASN A 105 -1.22 13.98 -3.86
CA ASN A 105 -0.84 13.92 -5.28
C ASN A 105 0.61 13.45 -5.50
N ARG A 106 1.53 13.82 -4.60
CA ARG A 106 2.94 13.38 -4.67
C ARG A 106 3.07 11.89 -4.33
N ILE A 107 2.33 11.43 -3.32
CA ILE A 107 2.27 10.02 -2.93
C ILE A 107 1.72 9.18 -4.08
N GLU A 108 0.62 9.60 -4.69
CA GLU A 108 0.02 8.92 -5.84
C GLU A 108 0.94 8.89 -7.05
N THR A 109 1.59 10.01 -7.37
CA THR A 109 2.52 10.09 -8.50
C THR A 109 3.69 9.12 -8.30
N HIS A 110 4.25 9.07 -7.09
CA HIS A 110 5.31 8.12 -6.75
C HIS A 110 4.82 6.66 -6.79
N LEU A 111 3.64 6.38 -6.25
CA LEU A 111 3.09 5.03 -6.27
C LEU A 111 2.85 4.54 -7.70
N LYS A 112 2.30 5.40 -8.56
CA LYS A 112 2.11 5.11 -9.99
C LYS A 112 3.44 4.89 -10.72
N SER A 113 4.50 5.65 -10.39
CA SER A 113 5.82 5.41 -10.99
C SER A 113 6.39 4.07 -10.59
N LEU A 114 6.22 3.65 -9.33
CA LEU A 114 6.65 2.32 -8.87
C LEU A 114 5.86 1.19 -9.56
N VAL A 115 4.56 1.38 -9.79
CA VAL A 115 3.75 0.44 -10.58
C VAL A 115 4.30 0.35 -12.01
N ASP A 116 4.62 1.47 -12.64
CA ASP A 116 5.18 1.48 -14.00
C ASP A 116 6.57 0.83 -14.06
N GLU A 117 7.44 1.06 -13.06
CA GLU A 117 8.74 0.40 -12.95
C GLU A 117 8.64 -1.13 -12.83
N LEU A 118 7.67 -1.65 -12.06
CA LEU A 118 7.51 -3.09 -11.86
C LEU A 118 6.93 -3.82 -13.08
N ARG A 119 6.36 -3.07 -14.03
CA ARG A 119 5.82 -3.63 -15.27
C ARG A 119 6.87 -3.89 -16.34
N GLU A 120 7.98 -3.16 -16.32
CA GLU A 120 9.09 -3.28 -17.28
C GLU A 120 9.89 -4.57 -17.07
#